data_AF-A0A7S0G411-F1
#
_entry.id   AF-A0A7S0G411-F1
#
_cell.length_a   1.000
_cell.length_b   1.000
_cell.length_c   1.000
_cell.angle_alpha   90.00
_cell.angle_beta   90.00
_cell.angle_gamma   90.00
#
_symmetry.space_group_name_H-M   'P 1'
#
loop_
_entity.id
_entity.type
_entity.pdbx_description
1 polymer ?
#
loop_
_entity_poly.entity_id
_entity_poly.type
_entity_poly.pdbx_seq_one_letter_code
_entity_poly.pdbx_strand_id
1 'polypeptide(L)'
;SMKGAGAVLMQHFEDGEHPIAYHSKKFIGQYSTYEQELYALATAILHWRTYLEGNPFTVRTDHNPLRFLHSQKELTKRQARYISRLMPFQFDIEYRKGKENIADTLSRDT
;
A
#
# COMPACT_ATOMS: atom_id res chain seq x y z
N SER A 1 -6.32 8.53 4.44
CA SER A 1 -7.21 9.72 4.43
C SER A 1 -8.44 9.49 3.57
N MET A 2 -9.57 10.17 3.82
CA MET A 2 -10.80 10.02 3.02
C MET A 2 -10.69 10.56 1.59
N LYS A 3 -9.63 11.32 1.28
CA LYS A 3 -9.48 12.05 0.00
C LYS A 3 -8.32 11.57 -0.87
N GLY A 4 -7.40 10.77 -0.30
CA GLY A 4 -6.24 10.29 -1.02
C GLY A 4 -5.45 9.24 -0.26
N ALA A 5 -4.60 8.57 -1.04
CA ALA A 5 -3.61 7.60 -0.60
C ALA A 5 -2.22 8.24 -0.60
N GLY A 6 -1.42 7.95 0.41
CA GLY A 6 -0.01 8.26 0.48
C GLY A 6 0.80 6.99 0.76
N ALA A 7 2.01 6.90 0.21
CA ALA A 7 2.94 5.81 0.46
C ALA A 7 4.37 6.35 0.47
N VAL A 8 5.24 5.69 1.25
CA VAL A 8 6.68 5.96 1.30
C VAL A 8 7.40 4.65 1.05
N LEU A 9 8.38 4.67 0.13
CA LEU A 9 9.29 3.56 -0.08
C LEU A 9 10.51 3.76 0.83
N MET A 10 10.75 2.80 1.71
CA MET A 10 11.88 2.81 2.64
C MET A 10 12.91 1.76 2.20
N GLN A 11 14.19 2.06 2.39
CA GLN A 11 15.29 1.12 2.17
C GLN A 11 16.19 1.07 3.40
N HIS A 12 16.71 -0.12 3.71
CA HIS A 12 17.67 -0.31 4.80
C HIS A 12 19.09 0.03 4.34
N PHE A 13 19.77 0.83 5.15
CA PHE A 13 21.19 1.16 5.06
C PHE A 13 21.87 0.84 6.40
N GLU A 14 23.20 1.02 6.50
CA GLU A 14 23.97 0.67 7.71
C GLU A 14 23.50 1.43 8.97
N ASP A 15 22.99 2.64 8.80
CA ASP A 15 22.54 3.55 9.86
C ASP A 15 21.02 3.51 10.11
N GLY A 16 20.26 2.73 9.33
CA GLY A 16 18.83 2.51 9.54
C GLY A 16 17.97 2.51 8.27
N GLU A 17 16.66 2.63 8.44
CA GLU A 17 15.71 2.76 7.33
C GLU A 17 15.59 4.21 6.88
N HIS A 18 15.81 4.45 5.58
CA HIS A 18 15.70 5.77 4.97
C HIS A 18 14.63 5.80 3.88
N PRO A 19 13.87 6.90 3.77
CA PRO A 19 12.93 7.08 2.67
C PRO A 19 13.70 7.33 1.37
N ILE A 20 13.38 6.56 0.32
CA ILE A 20 13.98 6.69 -1.01
C ILE A 20 13.00 7.19 -2.06
N ALA A 21 11.70 7.07 -1.81
CA ALA A 21 10.67 7.63 -2.69
C ALA A 21 9.36 7.89 -1.94
N TYR A 22 8.59 8.85 -2.46
CA TYR A 22 7.28 9.24 -1.94
C TYR A 22 6.25 9.17 -3.06
N HIS A 23 5.06 8.66 -2.76
CA HIS A 23 3.95 8.59 -3.71
C HIS A 23 2.67 9.06 -3.05
N SER A 24 1.87 9.87 -3.75
CA SER A 24 0.54 10.26 -3.30
C SER A 24 -0.44 10.30 -4.47
N LYS A 25 -1.69 9.95 -4.20
CA LYS A 25 -2.74 9.89 -5.22
C LYS A 25 -4.11 10.20 -4.64
N LYS A 26 -4.83 11.12 -5.27
CA LYS A 26 -6.20 11.45 -4.90
C LYS A 26 -7.16 10.34 -5.32
N PHE A 27 -8.16 10.06 -4.48
CA PHE A 27 -9.23 9.14 -4.84
C PHE A 27 -10.22 9.84 -5.79
N ILE A 28 -10.60 9.16 -6.87
CA ILE A 28 -11.63 9.63 -7.81
C ILE A 28 -12.84 8.70 -7.65
N GLY A 29 -13.88 9.21 -6.98
CA GLY A 29 -15.11 8.48 -6.68
C GLY A 29 -15.22 8.01 -5.22
N GLN A 30 -16.32 7.36 -4.90
CA GLN A 30 -16.56 6.76 -3.58
C GLN A 30 -15.90 5.38 -3.50
N TYR A 31 -15.14 5.16 -2.43
CA TYR A 31 -14.49 3.90 -2.09
C TYR A 31 -14.81 3.59 -0.64
N SER A 32 -15.09 2.33 -0.32
CA SER A 32 -15.09 1.89 1.08
C SER A 32 -13.67 2.01 1.66
N THR A 33 -13.54 2.04 2.99
CA THR A 33 -12.23 2.11 3.64
C THR A 33 -11.30 1.00 3.15
N TYR A 34 -11.79 -0.23 3.06
CA TYR A 34 -11.01 -1.35 2.54
C TYR A 34 -10.55 -1.13 1.08
N GLU A 35 -11.42 -0.61 0.21
CA GLU A 35 -11.05 -0.34 -1.17
C GLU A 35 -10.04 0.81 -1.30
N GLN A 36 -10.10 1.81 -0.42
CA GLN A 36 -9.12 2.90 -0.36
C GLN A 36 -7.72 2.36 -0.03
N GLU A 37 -7.65 1.45 0.94
CA GLU A 37 -6.42 0.84 1.39
C GLU A 37 -5.83 -0.10 0.33
N LEU A 38 -6.67 -0.95 -0.27
CA LEU A 38 -6.25 -1.80 -1.40
C LEU A 38 -5.79 -0.96 -2.59
N TYR A 39 -6.47 0.15 -2.88
CA TYR A 39 -6.08 1.08 -3.93
C TYR A 39 -4.72 1.71 -3.63
N ALA A 40 -4.52 2.22 -2.41
CA ALA A 40 -3.27 2.81 -1.97
C ALA A 40 -2.10 1.84 -2.18
N LEU A 41 -2.24 0.63 -1.65
CA LEU A 41 -1.25 -0.44 -1.77
C LEU A 41 -0.96 -0.80 -3.24
N ALA A 42 -2.02 -1.07 -4.02
CA ALA A 42 -1.86 -1.44 -5.41
C ALA A 42 -1.20 -0.35 -6.25
N THR A 43 -1.59 0.92 -6.03
CA THR A 43 -0.99 2.03 -6.78
C THR A 43 0.46 2.30 -6.41
N ALA A 44 0.83 2.19 -5.13
CA ALA A 44 2.21 2.34 -4.70
C ALA A 44 3.11 1.23 -5.27
N ILE A 45 2.70 -0.04 -5.15
CA ILE A 45 3.49 -1.17 -5.66
C ILE A 45 3.67 -1.07 -7.18
N LEU A 46 2.59 -0.75 -7.90
CA LEU A 46 2.66 -0.60 -9.37
C LEU A 46 3.49 0.61 -9.79
N HIS A 47 3.49 1.69 -9.00
CA HIS A 47 4.30 2.88 -9.27
C HIS A 47 5.80 2.57 -9.11
N TRP A 48 6.17 1.80 -8.09
CA TRP A 48 7.55 1.38 -7.82
C TRP A 48 7.87 -0.02 -8.37
N ARG A 49 7.19 -0.44 -9.43
CA ARG A 49 7.39 -1.75 -10.05
C ARG A 49 8.87 -2.05 -10.34
N THR A 50 9.61 -1.07 -10.85
CA THR A 50 11.05 -1.22 -11.16
C THR A 50 11.94 -1.47 -9.94
N TYR A 51 11.49 -1.08 -8.74
CA TYR A 51 12.19 -1.34 -7.49
C TYR A 51 11.77 -2.68 -6.86
N LEU A 52 10.50 -3.03 -7.00
CA LEU A 52 9.85 -4.09 -6.22
C LEU A 52 9.68 -5.42 -6.98
N GLU A 53 9.62 -5.39 -8.31
CA GLU A 53 9.46 -6.61 -9.10
C GLU A 53 10.71 -7.49 -9.01
N GLY A 54 10.52 -8.76 -8.68
CA GLY A 54 11.62 -9.72 -8.49
C GLY A 54 12.31 -9.67 -7.13
N ASN A 55 11.98 -8.71 -6.26
CA ASN A 55 12.54 -8.60 -4.92
C ASN A 55 11.46 -8.82 -3.86
N PRO A 56 11.66 -9.68 -2.85
CA PRO A 56 10.77 -9.75 -1.70
C PRO A 56 10.78 -8.45 -0.89
N PHE A 57 9.61 -7.97 -0.47
CA PHE A 57 9.50 -6.76 0.36
C PHE A 57 8.35 -6.86 1.38
N THR A 58 8.33 -5.93 2.33
CA THR A 58 7.29 -5.85 3.35
C THR A 58 6.47 -4.59 3.18
N VAL A 59 5.15 -4.73 3.09
CA VAL A 59 4.21 -3.62 3.12
C VAL A 59 3.75 -3.39 4.54
N ARG A 60 4.00 -2.19 5.06
CA ARG A 60 3.54 -1.77 6.39
C ARG A 60 2.31 -0.89 6.26
N THR A 61 1.21 -1.28 6.89
CA THR A 61 -0.07 -0.55 6.86
C THR A 61 -0.69 -0.53 8.25
N ASP A 62 -1.43 0.52 8.58
CA ASP A 62 -2.27 0.60 9.78
C ASP A 62 -3.67 0.03 9.55
N HIS A 63 -3.90 -0.65 8.43
CA HIS A 63 -5.16 -1.30 8.09
C HIS A 63 -5.05 -2.83 8.12
N ASN A 64 -5.43 -3.43 9.25
CA ASN A 64 -5.40 -4.88 9.51
C ASN A 64 -6.15 -5.75 8.47
N PRO A 65 -7.29 -5.33 7.87
CA PRO A 65 -8.02 -6.15 6.89
C PRO A 65 -7.23 -6.57 5.64
N LEU A 66 -6.21 -5.83 5.23
CA LEU A 66 -5.38 -6.19 4.08
C LEU A 66 -4.54 -7.45 4.33
N ARG A 67 -4.34 -7.87 5.59
CA ARG A 67 -3.63 -9.11 5.92
C ARG A 67 -4.27 -10.35 5.31
N PHE A 68 -5.57 -10.30 5.02
CA PHE A 68 -6.34 -11.42 4.47
C PHE A 68 -6.56 -11.32 2.95
N LEU A 69 -5.77 -10.48 2.25
CA LEU A 69 -5.89 -10.21 0.81
C LEU A 69 -6.02 -11.50 -0.02
N HIS A 70 -5.21 -12.51 0.32
CA HIS A 70 -5.13 -13.78 -0.41
C HIS A 70 -6.23 -14.79 -0.05
N SER A 71 -6.92 -14.62 1.08
CA SER A 71 -7.93 -15.57 1.58
C SER A 71 -9.38 -15.10 1.38
N GLN A 72 -9.58 -13.95 0.75
CA GLN A 72 -10.90 -13.34 0.63
C GLN A 72 -11.75 -14.04 -0.44
N LYS A 73 -12.88 -14.63 -0.01
CA LYS A 73 -13.77 -15.42 -0.89
C LYS A 73 -14.66 -14.59 -1.80
N GLU A 74 -15.03 -13.38 -1.38
CA GLU A 74 -15.88 -12.48 -2.16
C GLU A 74 -15.13 -11.18 -2.45
N LEU A 75 -14.77 -11.00 -3.72
CA LEU A 75 -14.08 -9.81 -4.23
C LEU A 75 -14.97 -9.08 -5.22
N THR A 76 -15.07 -7.76 -5.09
CA THR A 76 -15.67 -6.94 -6.13
C THR A 76 -14.81 -7.01 -7.40
N LYS A 77 -15.40 -6.77 -8.58
CA LYS A 77 -14.63 -6.72 -9.85
C LYS A 77 -13.43 -5.79 -9.78
N ARG A 78 -13.56 -4.68 -9.03
CA ARG A 78 -12.49 -3.70 -8.83
C ARG A 78 -11.37 -4.26 -7.95
N GLN A 79 -11.71 -4.93 -6.85
CA GLN A 79 -10.74 -5.55 -5.94
C GLN A 79 -9.98 -6.68 -6.64
N ALA A 80 -10.69 -7.57 -7.34
CA ALA A 80 -10.08 -8.65 -8.11
C ALA A 80 -9.05 -8.12 -9.12
N ARG A 81 -9.36 -7.02 -9.82
CA ARG A 81 -8.43 -6.38 -10.76
C ARG A 81 -7.14 -5.90 -10.09
N TYR A 82 -7.22 -5.32 -8.88
CA TYR A 82 -6.02 -4.90 -8.16
C TYR A 82 -5.22 -6.09 -7.67
N ILE A 83 -5.87 -7.11 -7.12
CA ILE A 83 -5.22 -8.33 -6.64
C ILE A 83 -4.49 -9.05 -7.80
N SER A 84 -5.12 -9.21 -8.96
CA SER A 84 -4.47 -9.81 -10.13
C SER A 84 -3.22 -9.06 -10.58
N ARG A 85 -3.20 -7.73 -10.45
CA ARG A 85 -2.02 -6.91 -10.77
C ARG A 85 -0.90 -7.05 -9.74
N LEU A 86 -1.24 -7.47 -8.52
CA LEU A 86 -0.29 -7.68 -7.43
C LEU A 86 0.28 -9.09 -7.40
N MET A 87 -0.34 -10.06 -8.08
CA MET A 87 0.12 -11.46 -8.14
C MET A 87 1.59 -11.66 -8.56
N PRO A 88 2.19 -10.85 -9.46
CA PRO A 88 3.60 -11.01 -9.81
C PRO A 88 4.59 -10.62 -8.70
N PHE A 89 4.14 -9.89 -7.67
CA PHE A 89 4.99 -9.36 -6.61
C PHE A 89 5.03 -10.31 -5.43
N GLN A 90 6.19 -10.41 -4.79
CA GLN A 90 6.40 -11.20 -3.58
C GLN A 90 6.48 -10.24 -2.40
N PHE A 91 5.43 -10.19 -1.58
CA PHE A 91 5.43 -9.31 -0.41
C PHE A 91 4.59 -9.85 0.73
N ASP A 92 5.00 -9.48 1.94
CA ASP A 92 4.24 -9.70 3.16
C ASP A 92 3.59 -8.40 3.63
N ILE A 93 2.46 -8.53 4.34
CA ILE A 93 1.76 -7.39 4.92
C ILE A 93 1.94 -7.41 6.44
N GLU A 94 2.62 -6.39 6.96
CA GLU A 94 2.77 -6.13 8.38
C GLU A 94 1.82 -5.02 8.84
N TYR A 95 1.04 -5.30 9.87
CA TYR A 95 0.25 -4.29 10.53
C TYR A 95 1.15 -3.44 11.46
N ARG A 96 1.18 -2.13 11.25
CA ARG A 96 1.80 -1.17 12.19
C ARG A 96 0.79 -0.13 12.63
N LYS A 97 0.74 0.14 13.94
CA LYS A 97 -0.23 1.09 14.51
C LYS A 97 0.08 2.52 14.01
N GLY A 98 -0.93 3.24 13.52
CA GLY A 98 -0.76 4.49 12.74
C GLY A 98 0.09 5.62 13.35
N LYS A 99 0.40 5.62 14.66
CA LYS A 99 1.33 6.61 15.25
C LYS A 99 2.79 6.44 14.77
N GLU A 100 3.14 5.29 14.21
CA GLU A 100 4.48 4.99 13.69
C GLU A 100 4.55 5.08 12.15
N ASN A 101 3.43 5.42 11.49
CA ASN A 101 3.34 5.41 10.03
C ASN A 101 3.65 6.80 9.45
N ILE A 102 4.87 6.98 8.94
CA ILE A 102 5.32 8.22 8.27
C ILE A 102 4.43 8.55 7.05
N ALA A 103 3.81 7.55 6.40
CA ALA A 103 2.93 7.79 5.26
C ALA A 103 1.62 8.51 5.62
N ASP A 104 1.19 8.47 6.89
CA ASP A 104 -0.08 9.07 7.31
C ASP A 104 -0.02 10.61 7.26
N THR A 105 1.16 11.22 7.47
CA THR A 105 1.33 12.67 7.30
C THR A 105 1.05 13.11 5.87
N LEU A 106 1.48 12.35 4.86
CA LEU A 106 1.26 12.63 3.44
C LEU A 106 -0.20 12.47 3.02
N SER A 107 -0.96 11.59 3.67
CA SER A 107 -2.37 11.38 3.34
C SER A 107 -3.27 12.48 3.91
N ARG A 108 -2.88 13.12 5.01
CA ARG A 108 -3.69 14.12 5.73
C ARG A 108 -3.70 15.51 5.08
N ASP A 109 -2.66 15.87 4.32
CA ASP A 109 -2.50 17.21 3.70
C ASP A 109 -3.05 17.31 2.26
N THR A 110 -3.94 16.40 1.83
CA THR A 110 -4.59 16.44 0.50
C THR A 110 -6.11 16.51 0.56
#